data_AF-X0ZWY9-F1
#
_entry.id   AF-X0ZWY9-F1
#
_cell.length_a   1.000
_cell.length_b   1.000
_cell.length_c   1.000
_cell.angle_alpha   90.00
_cell.angle_beta   90.00
_cell.angle_gamma   90.00
#
_symmetry.space_group_name_H-M   'P 1'
#
loop_
_entity.id
_entity.type
_entity.pdbx_description
1 polymer ?
#
loop_
_entity_poly.entity_id
_entity_poly.type
_entity_poly.pdbx_seq_one_letter_code
_entity_poly.pdbx_strand_id
1 'polypeptide(L)'
;SRLINAGSDIVGANCSIGSAAMIGVAGKMREANPEARLIFQPNAGVPVLVEGKTIYNETPETMASNIAKFLPYKPSIIGACCGSTPEHIREIIKVMRSHNNLQ
;
A
#
# COMPACT_ATOMS: atom_id res chain seq x y z
N SER A 1 -17.68 -1.66 -7.22
CA SER A 1 -18.29 -0.47 -6.59
C SER A 1 -19.28 -0.73 -5.45
N ARG A 2 -19.41 -1.94 -4.88
CA ARG A 2 -20.40 -2.20 -3.81
C ARG A 2 -20.24 -1.30 -2.57
N LEU A 3 -19.01 -1.13 -2.08
CA LEU A 3 -18.72 -0.29 -0.90
C LEU A 3 -19.01 1.20 -1.14
N ILE A 4 -18.67 1.71 -2.34
CA ILE A 4 -18.98 3.09 -2.72
C ILE A 4 -20.49 3.29 -2.79
N ASN A 5 -21.23 2.36 -3.41
CA ASN A 5 -22.69 2.42 -3.48
C ASN A 5 -23.35 2.31 -2.10
N ALA A 6 -22.65 1.75 -1.10
CA ALA A 6 -23.08 1.71 0.29
C ALA A 6 -22.71 2.99 1.09
N GLY A 7 -22.12 4.01 0.44
CA GLY A 7 -21.82 5.30 1.03
C GLY A 7 -20.36 5.54 1.43
N SER A 8 -19.42 4.67 1.06
CA SER A 8 -17.99 4.90 1.35
C SER A 8 -17.36 5.91 0.37
N ASP A 9 -16.79 7.00 0.90
CA ASP A 9 -16.06 8.00 0.10
C ASP A 9 -14.69 7.55 -0.40
N ILE A 10 -14.03 6.68 0.36
CA ILE A 10 -12.70 6.13 0.09
C ILE A 10 -12.76 4.63 0.36
N VAL A 11 -12.20 3.84 -0.56
CA VAL A 11 -12.16 2.38 -0.45
C VAL A 11 -10.75 1.87 -0.70
N GLY A 12 -10.40 0.72 -0.14
CA GLY A 12 -9.01 0.29 -0.19
C GLY A 12 -8.76 -1.07 0.40
N ALA A 13 -7.49 -1.35 0.66
CA ALA A 13 -7.04 -2.56 1.32
C ALA A 13 -5.89 -2.28 2.28
N ASN A 14 -5.92 -2.97 3.42
CA ASN A 14 -4.84 -2.97 4.40
C ASN A 14 -4.58 -4.40 4.92
N CYS A 15 -3.40 -4.61 5.50
CA CYS A 15 -3.01 -5.88 6.14
C CYS A 15 -2.97 -7.08 5.18
N SER A 16 -2.95 -8.29 5.75
CA SER A 16 -2.88 -9.64 5.14
C SER A 16 -1.67 -9.94 4.25
N ILE A 17 -1.28 -9.01 3.39
CA ILE A 17 -0.25 -9.19 2.36
C ILE A 17 0.80 -8.09 2.42
N GLY A 18 2.00 -8.40 1.91
CA GLY A 18 3.10 -7.45 1.77
C GLY A 18 2.92 -6.47 0.61
N SER A 19 3.80 -5.47 0.51
CA SER A 19 3.69 -4.39 -0.48
C SER A 19 3.77 -4.87 -1.93
N ALA A 20 4.55 -5.92 -2.22
CA ALA A 20 4.65 -6.49 -3.57
C ALA A 20 3.30 -7.06 -4.07
N ALA A 21 2.60 -7.83 -3.23
CA ALA A 21 1.31 -8.42 -3.61
C ALA A 21 0.19 -7.37 -3.67
N MET A 22 0.27 -6.31 -2.86
CA MET A 22 -0.69 -5.22 -2.84
C MET A 22 -0.77 -4.46 -4.18
N ILE A 23 0.30 -4.49 -5.00
CA ILE A 23 0.30 -3.92 -6.36
C ILE A 23 -0.86 -4.48 -7.21
N GLY A 24 -1.06 -5.81 -7.18
CA GLY A 24 -2.13 -6.47 -7.93
C GLY A 24 -3.52 -6.11 -7.43
N VAL A 25 -3.67 -5.87 -6.12
CA VAL A 25 -4.92 -5.40 -5.52
C VAL A 25 -5.23 -3.98 -5.99
N ALA A 26 -4.24 -3.09 -6.00
CA ALA A 26 -4.39 -1.72 -6.48
C ALA A 26 -4.84 -1.66 -7.94
N GLY A 27 -4.23 -2.47 -8.81
CA GLY A 27 -4.63 -2.59 -10.21
C GLY A 27 -6.09 -3.04 -10.37
N LYS A 28 -6.48 -4.14 -9.70
CA LYS A 28 -7.86 -4.66 -9.77
C LYS A 28 -8.89 -3.67 -9.22
N MET A 29 -8.58 -2.95 -8.15
CA MET A 29 -9.49 -1.95 -7.59
C MET A 29 -9.65 -0.74 -8.51
N ARG A 30 -8.57 -0.27 -9.13
CA ARG A 30 -8.62 0.82 -10.12
C ARG A 30 -9.36 0.41 -11.38
N GLU A 31 -9.16 -0.81 -11.88
CA GLU A 31 -9.91 -1.37 -13.01
C GLU A 31 -11.41 -1.44 -12.71
N ALA A 32 -11.77 -1.89 -11.50
CA ALA A 32 -13.16 -2.01 -11.10
C ALA A 32 -13.89 -0.67 -10.95
N ASN A 33 -13.17 0.43 -10.69
CA ASN A 33 -13.72 1.78 -10.70
C ASN A 33 -12.61 2.84 -10.95
N PRO A 34 -12.54 3.42 -12.17
CA PRO A 34 -11.55 4.43 -12.53
C PRO A 34 -11.59 5.71 -11.70
N GLU A 35 -12.73 6.06 -11.11
CA GLU A 35 -12.94 7.31 -10.37
C GLU A 35 -12.86 7.13 -8.84
N ALA A 36 -12.68 5.90 -8.36
CA ALA A 36 -12.62 5.65 -6.93
C ALA A 36 -11.44 6.36 -6.26
N ARG A 37 -11.69 6.95 -5.08
CA ARG A 37 -10.61 7.36 -4.17
C ARG A 37 -10.10 6.13 -3.45
N LEU A 38 -8.82 5.85 -3.60
CA LEU A 38 -8.20 4.61 -3.14
C LEU A 38 -7.25 4.84 -1.97
N ILE A 39 -7.25 3.92 -1.00
CA ILE A 39 -6.28 3.84 0.10
C ILE A 39 -5.58 2.48 0.14
N PHE A 40 -4.26 2.45 0.31
CA PHE A 40 -3.52 1.19 0.49
C PHE A 40 -2.54 1.26 1.66
N GLN A 41 -2.55 0.23 2.50
CA GLN A 41 -1.68 0.09 3.68
C GLN A 41 -1.18 -1.36 3.81
N PRO A 42 -0.19 -1.79 3.00
CA PRO A 42 0.34 -3.15 3.06
C PRO A 42 1.11 -3.41 4.37
N ASN A 43 1.28 -4.69 4.70
CA ASN A 43 2.25 -5.10 5.73
C ASN A 43 3.69 -4.93 5.23
N ALA A 44 4.66 -4.90 6.15
CA ALA A 44 6.09 -4.99 5.85
C ALA A 44 6.50 -6.41 5.45
N GLY A 45 5.94 -6.87 4.33
CA GLY A 45 6.14 -8.21 3.80
C GLY A 45 5.06 -9.19 4.25
N VAL A 46 5.21 -10.42 3.77
CA VAL A 46 4.33 -11.53 4.15
C VAL A 46 4.65 -11.93 5.59
N PRO A 47 3.65 -12.07 6.48
CA PRO A 47 3.90 -12.53 7.85
C PRO A 47 4.49 -13.94 7.85
N VAL A 48 5.59 -14.14 8.56
CA VAL A 48 6.23 -15.44 8.76
C VAL A 48 6.19 -15.79 10.24
N LEU A 49 5.84 -17.03 10.57
CA LEU A 49 5.90 -17.51 11.94
C LEU A 49 7.30 -18.07 12.23
N VAL A 50 8.03 -17.43 13.15
CA VAL A 50 9.34 -17.88 13.63
C VAL A 50 9.24 -18.07 15.13
N GLU A 51 9.42 -19.30 15.61
CA GLU A 51 9.34 -19.64 17.05
C GLU A 51 8.03 -19.17 17.71
N GLY A 52 6.90 -19.30 17.01
CA GLY A 52 5.59 -18.86 17.49
C GLY A 52 5.36 -17.35 17.46
N LYS A 53 6.31 -16.55 16.95
CA LYS A 53 6.19 -15.10 16.76
C LYS A 53 5.99 -14.76 15.29
N THR A 54 5.07 -13.83 15.02
CA THR A 54 4.88 -13.30 13.67
C THR A 54 5.94 -12.24 13.37
N ILE A 55 6.75 -12.47 12.33
CA ILE A 55 7.82 -11.60 11.87
C ILE A 55 7.49 -11.07 10.47
N TYR A 56 7.90 -9.83 10.23
CA TYR A 56 7.73 -9.10 8.98
C TYR A 56 9.12 -8.67 8.50
N ASN A 57 9.54 -9.17 7.34
CA ASN A 57 10.95 -9.08 6.89
C ASN A 57 11.18 -8.05 5.77
N GLU A 58 10.15 -7.33 5.32
CA GLU A 58 10.35 -6.31 4.29
C GLU A 58 11.03 -5.08 4.89
N THR A 59 12.05 -4.57 4.21
CA THR A 59 12.75 -3.37 4.64
C THR A 59 11.99 -2.11 4.23
N PRO A 60 12.24 -0.96 4.90
CA PRO A 60 11.73 0.35 4.47
C PRO A 60 11.92 0.64 2.98
N GLU A 61 13.12 0.38 2.46
CA GLU A 61 13.51 0.64 1.07
C GLU A 61 12.75 -0.27 0.10
N THR A 62 12.59 -1.55 0.48
CA THR A 62 11.85 -2.52 -0.33
C THR A 62 10.38 -2.14 -0.42
N MET A 63 9.76 -1.79 0.72
CA MET A 63 8.39 -1.30 0.75
C MET A 63 8.23 -0.05 -0.12
N ALA A 64 9.12 0.95 0.03
CA ALA A 64 9.08 2.19 -0.75
C ALA A 64 9.28 1.97 -2.25
N SER A 65 10.16 1.05 -2.65
CA SER A 65 10.35 0.64 -4.06
C SER A 65 9.08 0.00 -4.63
N ASN A 66 8.40 -0.83 -3.85
CA ASN A 66 7.10 -1.38 -4.25
C ASN A 66 6.03 -0.27 -4.30
N ILE A 67 6.10 0.72 -3.39
CA ILE A 67 5.20 1.89 -3.41
C ILE A 67 5.27 2.67 -4.71
N ALA A 68 6.47 2.91 -5.23
CA ALA A 68 6.64 3.56 -6.52
C ALA A 68 5.84 2.86 -7.65
N LYS A 69 5.71 1.53 -7.58
CA LYS A 69 5.02 0.72 -8.61
C LYS A 69 3.50 0.84 -8.56
N PHE A 70 2.90 1.32 -7.46
CA PHE A 70 1.45 1.56 -7.39
C PHE A 70 1.03 3.02 -7.63
N LEU A 71 1.98 3.96 -7.71
CA LEU A 71 1.68 5.36 -8.04
C LEU A 71 0.93 5.54 -9.38
N PRO A 72 1.17 4.75 -10.45
CA PRO A 72 0.37 4.82 -11.67
C PRO A 72 -1.13 4.55 -11.48
N TYR A 73 -1.53 3.83 -10.42
CA TYR A 73 -2.93 3.61 -10.06
C TYR A 73 -3.57 4.78 -9.30
N LYS A 74 -2.81 5.86 -9.09
CA LYS A 74 -3.23 7.12 -8.47
C LYS A 74 -4.00 6.91 -7.16
N PRO A 75 -3.43 6.22 -6.16
CA PRO A 75 -4.06 6.14 -4.84
C PRO A 75 -4.15 7.54 -4.22
N SER A 76 -5.25 7.81 -3.53
CA SER A 76 -5.45 9.09 -2.82
C SER A 76 -4.69 9.11 -1.49
N ILE A 77 -4.55 7.94 -0.85
CA ILE A 77 -3.85 7.78 0.42
C ILE A 77 -2.95 6.54 0.35
N ILE A 78 -1.72 6.68 0.83
CA ILE A 78 -0.78 5.57 1.01
C ILE A 78 -0.32 5.57 2.45
N GLY A 79 -0.30 4.39 3.07
CA GLY A 79 0.31 4.17 4.37
C GLY A 79 0.93 2.79 4.46
N ALA A 80 1.02 2.27 5.68
CA ALA A 80 1.56 0.96 5.97
C ALA A 80 0.82 0.34 7.18
N CYS A 81 0.90 -0.98 7.35
CA CYS A 81 0.17 -1.73 8.37
C CYS A 81 1.13 -2.54 9.27
N CYS A 82 0.93 -3.85 9.46
CA CYS A 82 1.72 -4.64 10.40
C CYS A 82 3.17 -4.79 9.96
N GLY A 83 4.09 -4.77 10.94
CA GLY A 83 5.54 -4.85 10.72
C GLY A 83 6.19 -3.55 10.26
N SER A 84 5.40 -2.54 9.88
CA SER A 84 5.92 -1.25 9.46
C SER A 84 6.31 -0.37 10.65
N THR A 85 7.28 0.51 10.42
CA THR A 85 7.86 1.40 11.42
C THR A 85 7.90 2.84 10.88
N PRO A 86 8.24 3.85 11.71
CA PRO A 86 8.47 5.20 11.22
C PRO A 86 9.48 5.29 10.06
N GLU A 87 10.49 4.42 10.03
CA GLU A 87 11.49 4.33 8.94
C GLU A 87 10.82 3.99 7.60
N HIS A 88 9.86 3.05 7.60
CA HIS A 88 9.08 2.72 6.41
C HIS A 88 8.33 3.94 5.90
N ILE A 89 7.64 4.67 6.79
CA ILE A 89 6.91 5.89 6.42
C ILE A 89 7.85 6.96 5.86
N ARG A 90 9.08 7.12 6.42
CA ARG A 90 10.07 8.07 5.89
C ARG A 90 10.48 7.74 4.45
N GLU A 91 10.76 6.47 4.14
CA GLU A 91 11.12 6.05 2.78
C GLU A 91 9.94 6.20 1.80
N ILE A 92 8.72 5.89 2.24
CA ILE A 92 7.50 6.13 1.45
C ILE A 92 7.36 7.62 1.10
N ILE A 93 7.52 8.51 2.08
CA ILE A 93 7.43 9.96 1.86
C ILE A 93 8.49 10.43 0.86
N LYS A 94 9.72 9.91 0.93
CA LYS A 94 10.77 10.24 -0.05
C LYS A 94 10.34 9.89 -1.47
N VAL A 95 9.83 8.68 -1.68
CA VAL A 95 9.32 8.24 -2.99
C VAL A 95 8.15 9.11 -3.47
N MET A 96 7.18 9.40 -2.60
CA MET A 96 6.03 10.24 -2.96
C MET A 96 6.42 11.68 -3.32
N ARG A 97 7.36 12.28 -2.59
CA ARG A 97 7.86 13.63 -2.90
C ARG A 97 8.59 13.66 -4.24
N SER A 98 9.44 12.66 -4.51
CA SER A 98 10.12 12.54 -5.80
C SER A 98 9.13 12.38 -6.96
N HIS A 99 8.06 11.62 -6.78
CA HIS A 99 7.03 11.45 -7.81
C HIS A 99 6.23 12.74 -8.09
N ASN A 100 5.82 13.46 -7.04
CA ASN A 100 5.06 14.70 -7.19
C ASN A 100 5.88 15.83 -7.85
N ASN A 101 7.21 15.82 -7.69
CA ASN A 101 8.10 16.78 -8.35
C ASN A 101 8.31 16.47 -9.85
N LEU A 102 7.85 15.32 -10.34
CA LEU A 102 7.97 14.88 -11.75
C LEU A 102 6.65 15.02 -12.53
N GLN A 103 5.57 15.44 -11.88
CA GLN A 103 4.24 15.67 -12.46
C GLN A 103 4.03 17.17 -12.67
#